data_AF-A8ZMS3-F1
#
_entry.id   AF-A8ZMS3-F1
#
_cell.length_a   1.000
_cell.length_b   1.000
_cell.length_c   1.000
_cell.angle_alpha   90.00
_cell.angle_beta   90.00
_cell.angle_gamma   90.00
#
_symmetry.space_group_name_H-M   'P 1'
#
loop_
_entity.id
_entity.type
_entity.pdbx_description
1 polymer ?
#
loop_
_entity_poly.entity_id
_entity_poly.type
_entity_poly.pdbx_seq_one_letter_code
_entity_poly.pdbx_strand_id
1 'polypeptide(L)'
;MFTSRRTYLQIANNCPRNWRRSVTFTYSLPAVKWGKEQIVTLNRTQAFLDKPFDADEWQKFYYRNQQHYIRQRLTAIKLLNEGHSRTQVSEQVGCSYDTLTRWMDKYLDGGLQGLVQPIRHQKPSRLSPEEQQQLKEMVLTQRPTDYGIDRNMWTGAILAVVIEQRFEVQLKDSRIYELLSELGLSYQRAHRDYANADLNAQKEWVAAVKKTAITTIG
;
A
#
# COMPACT_ATOMS: atom_id res chain seq x y z
N MET A 1 -6.29 47.40 20.23
CA MET A 1 -5.24 47.60 21.25
C MET A 1 -4.79 46.24 21.75
N PHE A 2 -3.53 45.91 21.48
CA PHE A 2 -2.85 44.66 21.82
C PHE A 2 -2.38 44.67 23.27
N THR A 3 -2.57 43.58 24.01
CA THR A 3 -1.80 43.26 25.21
C THR A 3 -1.16 41.87 25.07
N SER A 4 -0.04 41.93 24.35
CA SER A 4 1.21 41.14 24.33
C SER A 4 1.36 39.81 25.10
N ARG A 5 1.93 38.85 24.36
CA ARG A 5 2.44 37.50 24.68
C ARG A 5 3.67 37.47 25.63
N ARG A 6 3.75 38.28 26.69
CA ARG A 6 5.00 38.45 27.48
C ARG A 6 4.95 38.00 28.95
N THR A 7 4.02 37.14 29.34
CA THR A 7 3.91 36.66 30.73
C THR A 7 4.20 35.16 30.93
N TYR A 8 4.41 34.38 29.86
CA TYR A 8 4.60 32.93 29.97
C TYR A 8 6.05 32.44 30.09
N LEU A 9 7.05 33.34 30.02
CA LEU A 9 8.47 32.96 30.03
C LEU A 9 9.22 33.23 31.36
N GLN A 10 8.52 33.51 32.46
CA GLN A 10 9.17 33.78 33.76
C GLN A 10 9.06 32.65 34.80
N ILE A 11 8.39 31.54 34.53
CA ILE A 11 8.27 30.43 35.50
C ILE A 11 9.28 29.29 35.23
N ALA A 12 9.98 29.30 34.09
CA ALA A 12 10.84 28.18 33.68
C ALA A 12 12.30 28.21 34.21
N ASN A 13 12.72 29.22 34.98
CA ASN A 13 14.13 29.39 35.37
C ASN A 13 14.44 29.22 36.87
N ASN A 14 13.56 28.57 37.64
CA ASN A 14 13.84 28.32 39.05
C ASN A 14 13.41 26.92 39.51
N CYS A 15 13.90 25.86 38.84
CA CYS A 15 13.68 24.48 39.26
C CYS A 15 15.00 23.84 39.75
N PRO A 16 15.12 23.45 41.03
CA PRO A 16 16.34 22.89 41.60
C PRO A 16 16.67 21.49 41.10
N ARG A 17 17.98 21.20 41.00
CA ARG A 17 18.63 20.06 40.31
C ARG A 17 18.40 18.66 40.91
N ASN A 18 17.56 18.46 41.93
CA ASN A 18 17.45 17.19 42.66
C ASN A 18 16.14 16.39 42.48
N TRP A 19 15.24 16.78 41.57
CA TRP A 19 14.00 16.03 41.30
C TRP A 19 14.16 14.86 40.30
N ARG A 20 15.16 14.00 40.54
CA ARG A 20 15.21 12.64 39.97
C ARG A 20 14.67 11.64 40.99
N ARG A 21 13.35 11.50 41.08
CA ARG A 21 12.59 10.29 41.44
C ARG A 21 11.11 10.65 41.59
N SER A 22 10.27 9.94 40.83
CA SER A 22 8.83 9.79 41.06
C SER A 22 7.91 10.98 40.74
N VAL A 23 7.66 11.24 39.45
CA VAL A 23 6.36 11.74 38.97
C VAL A 23 6.11 11.17 37.57
N THR A 24 4.99 10.47 37.38
CA THR A 24 4.55 9.96 36.08
C THR A 24 4.24 11.12 35.15
N PHE A 25 5.14 11.35 34.19
CA PHE A 25 5.00 12.37 33.16
C PHE A 25 3.95 11.93 32.15
N THR A 26 2.80 12.59 32.14
CA THR A 26 1.82 12.49 31.05
C THR A 26 2.38 13.20 29.81
N TYR A 27 3.09 12.46 28.95
CA TYR A 27 3.45 12.97 27.63
C TYR A 27 2.24 12.88 26.70
N SER A 28 1.65 14.06 26.46
CA SER A 28 0.84 14.37 25.28
C SER A 28 1.65 14.07 24.02
N LEU A 29 1.33 12.97 23.33
CA LEU A 29 1.80 12.71 21.96
C LEU A 29 1.02 13.59 20.97
N PRO A 30 1.67 14.21 19.96
CA PRO A 30 1.02 15.12 19.04
C PRO A 30 0.06 14.38 18.09
N ALA A 31 -1.08 15.03 17.89
CA ALA A 31 -2.19 14.59 17.06
C ALA A 31 -1.79 14.37 15.60
N VAL A 32 -1.87 13.11 15.16
CA VAL A 32 -1.98 12.77 13.74
C VAL A 32 -3.36 13.23 13.28
N LYS A 33 -3.40 14.25 12.42
CA LYS A 33 -4.61 14.77 11.80
C LYS A 33 -5.29 13.69 10.96
N TRP A 34 -6.30 13.05 11.52
CA TRP A 34 -7.39 12.45 10.77
C TRP A 34 -8.58 13.37 10.96
N GLY A 35 -9.24 13.77 9.88
CA GLY A 35 -10.41 14.65 9.92
C GLY A 35 -11.52 14.05 10.78
N LYS A 36 -11.55 14.46 12.06
CA LYS A 36 -12.43 13.94 13.13
C LYS A 36 -13.37 15.03 13.67
N GLU A 37 -13.71 16.05 12.88
CA GLU A 37 -14.48 17.20 13.37
C GLU A 37 -16.00 17.10 13.15
N GLN A 38 -16.56 15.90 12.93
CA GLN A 38 -18.02 15.71 12.87
C GLN A 38 -18.58 14.53 13.68
N ILE A 39 -17.75 13.68 14.30
CA ILE A 39 -18.28 12.60 15.18
C ILE A 39 -18.33 13.11 16.62
N VAL A 40 -19.16 14.13 16.83
CA VAL A 40 -19.56 14.58 18.17
C VAL A 40 -20.50 13.51 18.71
N THR A 41 -19.96 12.59 19.52
CA THR A 41 -20.67 11.72 20.47
C THR A 41 -22.01 11.15 20.02
N LEU A 42 -22.04 10.39 18.93
CA LEU A 42 -23.11 9.40 18.73
C LEU A 42 -22.76 8.17 19.58
N ASN A 43 -23.73 7.71 20.39
CA ASN A 43 -23.65 6.40 21.02
C ASN A 43 -23.48 5.38 19.88
N ARG A 44 -22.30 4.75 19.74
CA ARG A 44 -21.99 3.82 18.63
C ARG A 44 -23.05 2.73 18.48
N THR A 45 -23.67 2.35 19.59
CA THR A 45 -24.78 1.40 19.64
C THR A 45 -25.99 1.93 18.88
N GLN A 46 -26.35 3.20 19.05
CA GLN A 46 -27.46 3.82 18.32
C GLN A 46 -27.17 3.89 16.82
N ALA A 47 -25.99 4.38 16.44
CA ALA A 47 -25.59 4.45 15.03
C ALA A 47 -25.57 3.06 14.35
N PHE A 48 -25.27 2.00 15.10
CA PHE A 48 -25.32 0.63 14.59
C PHE A 48 -26.76 0.13 14.39
N LEU A 49 -27.65 0.44 15.32
CA LEU A 49 -29.07 0.06 15.23
C LEU A 49 -29.81 0.81 14.11
N ASP A 50 -29.45 2.06 13.86
CA ASP A 50 -30.06 2.87 12.79
C ASP A 50 -29.68 2.37 11.38
N LYS A 51 -28.63 1.55 11.27
CA LYS A 51 -28.15 1.04 9.98
C LYS A 51 -28.88 -0.25 9.60
N PRO A 52 -29.56 -0.31 8.44
CA PRO A 52 -30.26 -1.52 8.02
C PRO A 52 -29.26 -2.66 7.78
N PHE A 53 -29.63 -3.86 8.21
CA PHE A 53 -28.85 -5.08 8.04
C PHE A 53 -29.57 -6.01 7.06
N ASP A 54 -28.92 -6.26 5.93
CA ASP A 54 -29.39 -7.21 4.93
C ASP A 54 -28.85 -8.61 5.24
N ALA A 55 -29.73 -9.50 5.70
CA ALA A 55 -29.40 -10.87 6.05
C ALA A 55 -29.01 -11.72 4.82
N ASP A 56 -29.60 -11.44 3.66
CA ASP A 56 -29.30 -12.17 2.41
C ASP A 56 -27.92 -11.76 1.88
N GLU A 57 -27.60 -10.46 1.95
CA GLU A 57 -26.27 -9.95 1.62
C GLU A 57 -25.20 -10.53 2.57
N TRP A 58 -25.50 -10.59 3.87
CA TRP A 58 -24.62 -11.22 4.85
C TRP A 58 -24.34 -12.69 4.50
N GLN A 59 -25.39 -13.43 4.15
CA GLN A 59 -25.28 -14.84 3.79
C GLN A 59 -24.39 -15.03 2.54
N LYS A 60 -24.59 -14.21 1.51
CA LYS A 60 -23.74 -14.21 0.30
C LYS A 60 -22.27 -13.97 0.65
N PHE A 61 -21.96 -12.97 1.49
CA PHE A 61 -20.59 -12.70 1.91
C PHE A 61 -19.98 -13.82 2.76
N TYR A 62 -20.76 -14.44 3.63
CA TYR A 62 -20.33 -15.52 4.50
C TYR A 62 -19.89 -16.77 3.71
N TYR A 63 -20.67 -17.16 2.69
CA TYR A 63 -20.34 -18.31 1.84
C TYR A 63 -19.27 -18.02 0.79
N ARG A 64 -19.25 -16.80 0.24
CA ARG A 64 -18.22 -16.38 -0.72
C ARG A 64 -16.82 -16.37 -0.11
N ASN A 65 -16.69 -15.98 1.16
CA ASN A 65 -15.40 -15.86 1.84
C ASN A 65 -15.15 -17.07 2.76
N GLN A 66 -14.18 -17.91 2.39
CA GLN A 66 -13.78 -19.09 3.18
C GLN A 66 -12.79 -18.75 4.31
N GLN A 67 -12.23 -17.54 4.31
CA GLN A 67 -11.23 -17.13 5.29
C GLN A 67 -11.83 -16.99 6.69
N HIS A 68 -11.28 -17.71 7.67
CA HIS A 68 -11.80 -17.77 9.04
C HIS A 68 -11.98 -16.38 9.67
N TYR A 69 -10.98 -15.51 9.54
CA TYR A 69 -11.03 -14.16 10.12
C TYR A 69 -12.14 -13.28 9.52
N ILE A 70 -12.55 -13.52 8.26
CA ILE A 70 -13.66 -12.79 7.62
C ILE A 70 -14.98 -13.30 8.18
N ARG A 71 -15.13 -14.62 8.32
CA ARG A 71 -16.32 -15.24 8.91
C ARG A 71 -16.51 -14.82 10.36
N GLN A 72 -15.45 -14.76 11.17
CA GLN A 72 -15.52 -14.25 12.54
C GLN A 72 -16.07 -12.82 12.60
N ARG A 73 -15.59 -11.92 11.73
CA ARG A 73 -16.11 -10.54 11.64
C ARG A 73 -17.59 -10.51 11.28
N LEU A 74 -17.97 -11.28 10.26
CA LEU A 74 -19.36 -11.36 9.80
C LEU A 74 -20.27 -11.92 10.90
N THR A 75 -19.87 -12.99 11.58
CA THR A 75 -20.61 -13.57 12.71
C THR A 75 -20.76 -12.56 13.85
N ALA A 76 -19.71 -11.80 14.17
CA ALA A 76 -19.79 -10.78 15.22
C ALA A 76 -20.85 -9.70 14.92
N ILE A 77 -20.87 -9.19 13.68
CA ILE A 77 -21.87 -8.18 13.28
C ILE A 77 -23.28 -8.77 13.26
N LYS A 78 -23.45 -10.02 12.82
CA LYS A 78 -24.74 -10.71 12.87
C LYS A 78 -25.27 -10.82 14.31
N LEU A 79 -24.44 -11.29 15.25
CA LEU A 79 -24.84 -11.42 16.65
C LEU A 79 -25.22 -10.07 17.29
N LEU A 80 -24.50 -9.00 16.93
CA LEU A 80 -24.84 -7.64 17.36
C LEU A 80 -26.19 -7.18 16.79
N ASN A 81 -26.52 -7.55 15.55
CA ASN A 81 -27.82 -7.23 14.95
C ASN A 81 -28.97 -8.01 15.61
N GLU A 82 -28.71 -9.25 16.01
CA GLU A 82 -29.64 -10.08 16.80
C GLU A 82 -29.86 -9.56 18.24
N GLY A 83 -29.19 -8.46 18.64
CA GLY A 83 -29.39 -7.79 19.92
C GLY A 83 -28.49 -8.27 21.06
N HIS A 84 -27.49 -9.11 20.78
CA HIS A 84 -26.53 -9.56 21.79
C HIS A 84 -25.67 -8.39 22.29
N SER A 85 -25.31 -8.43 23.57
CA SER A 85 -24.45 -7.40 24.14
C SER A 85 -23.03 -7.52 23.59
N ARG A 86 -22.31 -6.39 23.53
CA ARG A 86 -20.93 -6.37 23.02
C ARG A 86 -19.98 -7.28 23.81
N THR A 87 -20.22 -7.46 25.11
CA THR A 87 -19.43 -8.36 25.95
C THR A 87 -19.70 -9.83 25.59
N GLN A 88 -20.97 -10.22 25.46
CA GLN A 88 -21.36 -11.56 25.02
C GLN A 88 -20.78 -11.91 23.64
N VAL A 89 -20.87 -10.99 22.68
CA VAL A 89 -20.31 -11.20 21.33
C VAL A 89 -18.79 -11.34 21.38
N SER A 90 -18.11 -10.55 22.21
CA SER A 90 -16.65 -10.62 22.34
C SER A 90 -16.18 -11.97 22.89
N GLU A 91 -16.91 -12.52 23.87
CA GLU A 91 -16.66 -13.85 24.45
C GLU A 91 -16.97 -14.97 23.45
N GLN A 92 -18.13 -14.90 22.79
CA GLN A 92 -18.58 -15.93 21.85
C GLN A 92 -17.70 -16.02 20.58
N VAL A 93 -17.26 -14.88 20.05
CA VAL A 93 -16.40 -14.84 18.85
C VAL A 93 -14.92 -14.99 19.22
N GLY A 94 -14.56 -14.81 20.50
CA GLY A 94 -13.18 -14.86 20.98
C GLY A 94 -12.34 -13.67 20.52
N CYS A 95 -12.88 -12.46 20.59
CA CYS A 95 -12.18 -11.23 20.19
C CYS A 95 -12.17 -10.19 21.32
N SER A 96 -11.20 -9.28 21.31
CA SER A 96 -11.17 -8.20 22.30
C SER A 96 -12.26 -7.16 22.04
N TYR A 97 -12.68 -6.46 23.08
CA TYR A 97 -13.68 -5.39 22.98
C TYR A 97 -13.29 -4.30 21.97
N ASP A 98 -12.01 -3.91 21.94
CA ASP A 98 -11.49 -2.94 20.96
C ASP A 98 -11.55 -3.46 19.53
N THR A 99 -11.29 -4.76 19.34
CA THR A 99 -11.37 -5.40 18.02
C THR A 99 -12.80 -5.40 17.52
N LEU A 100 -13.76 -5.77 18.37
CA LEU A 100 -15.19 -5.70 18.05
C LEU A 100 -15.61 -4.26 17.71
N THR A 101 -15.13 -3.28 18.46
CA THR A 101 -15.40 -1.86 18.21
C THR A 101 -14.91 -1.42 16.84
N ARG A 102 -13.68 -1.80 16.47
CA ARG A 102 -13.12 -1.51 15.13
C ARG A 102 -13.91 -2.17 14.01
N TRP A 103 -14.45 -3.37 14.24
CA TRP A 103 -15.31 -4.05 13.26
C TRP A 103 -16.66 -3.35 13.11
N MET A 104 -17.25 -2.87 14.21
CA MET A 104 -18.45 -2.04 14.17
C MET A 104 -18.19 -0.74 13.40
N ASP A 105 -17.11 -0.02 13.68
CA ASP A 105 -16.76 1.23 12.99
C ASP A 105 -16.61 0.98 11.47
N LYS A 106 -15.95 -0.12 11.07
CA LYS A 106 -15.84 -0.53 9.66
C LYS A 106 -17.17 -0.84 9.01
N TYR A 107 -18.07 -1.50 9.74
CA TYR A 107 -19.42 -1.77 9.26
C TYR A 107 -20.22 -0.47 9.11
N LEU A 108 -20.08 0.48 10.02
CA LEU A 108 -20.72 1.79 9.93
C LEU A 108 -20.21 2.58 8.72
N ASP A 109 -18.91 2.57 8.45
CA ASP A 109 -18.31 3.29 7.32
C ASP A 109 -18.64 2.67 5.96
N GLY A 110 -18.54 1.34 5.84
CA GLY A 110 -18.55 0.66 4.53
C GLY A 110 -19.54 -0.51 4.39
N GLY A 111 -20.41 -0.73 5.38
CA GLY A 111 -21.37 -1.83 5.39
C GLY A 111 -20.71 -3.21 5.44
N LEU A 112 -21.44 -4.23 4.98
CA LEU A 112 -20.91 -5.60 4.90
C LEU A 112 -19.73 -5.71 3.95
N GLN A 113 -19.76 -4.97 2.83
CA GLN A 113 -18.65 -4.93 1.88
C GLN A 113 -17.37 -4.37 2.52
N GLY A 114 -17.45 -3.25 3.23
CA GLY A 114 -16.30 -2.64 3.92
C GLY A 114 -15.72 -3.50 5.05
N LEU A 115 -16.56 -4.34 5.68
CA LEU A 115 -16.14 -5.29 6.71
C LEU A 115 -15.32 -6.45 6.12
N VAL A 116 -15.74 -6.96 4.96
CA VAL A 116 -15.10 -8.07 4.25
C VAL A 116 -13.82 -7.62 3.55
N GLN A 117 -13.74 -6.35 3.15
CA GLN A 117 -12.55 -5.84 2.46
C GLN A 117 -11.27 -6.09 3.29
N PRO A 118 -10.27 -6.74 2.68
CA PRO A 118 -9.01 -6.99 3.35
C PRO A 118 -8.34 -5.64 3.63
N ILE A 119 -7.81 -5.48 4.85
CA ILE A 119 -6.98 -4.34 5.18
C ILE A 119 -5.67 -4.53 4.41
N ARG A 120 -5.55 -3.86 3.26
CA ARG A 120 -4.29 -3.81 2.54
C ARG A 120 -3.42 -2.77 3.23
N HIS A 121 -2.52 -3.25 4.09
CA HIS A 121 -1.42 -2.41 4.55
C HIS A 121 -0.53 -2.12 3.34
N GLN A 122 -0.70 -0.93 2.76
CA GLN A 122 0.26 -0.43 1.80
C GLN A 122 1.53 -0.15 2.56
N LYS A 123 2.57 -0.96 2.32
CA LYS A 123 3.90 -0.64 2.82
C LYS A 123 4.33 0.62 2.08
N PRO A 124 4.79 1.69 2.76
CA PRO A 124 5.31 2.84 2.06
C PRO A 124 6.41 2.37 1.11
N SER A 125 6.31 2.77 -0.16
CA SER A 125 7.36 2.49 -1.14
C SER A 125 8.67 3.03 -0.57
N ARG A 126 9.77 2.28 -0.74
CA ARG A 126 11.09 2.73 -0.27
C ARG A 126 11.56 3.98 -1.03
N LEU A 127 11.00 4.23 -2.21
CA LEU A 127 11.23 5.44 -2.98
C LEU A 127 10.03 6.38 -2.86
N SER A 128 10.31 7.63 -2.54
CA SER A 128 9.37 8.75 -2.59
C SER A 128 8.78 8.91 -4.00
N PRO A 129 7.55 9.43 -4.16
CA PRO A 129 6.98 9.73 -5.48
C PRO A 129 7.89 10.61 -6.36
N GLU A 130 8.62 11.56 -5.75
CA GLU A 130 9.57 12.43 -6.45
C GLU A 130 10.76 11.63 -7.01
N GLU A 131 11.32 10.72 -6.21
CA GLU A 131 12.43 9.85 -6.61
C GLU A 131 12.01 8.86 -7.70
N GLN A 132 10.77 8.36 -7.64
CA GLN A 132 10.22 7.51 -8.69
C GLN A 132 10.10 8.26 -10.03
N GLN A 133 9.71 9.53 -10.00
CA GLN A 133 9.65 10.37 -11.20
C GLN A 133 11.04 10.67 -11.75
N GLN A 134 12.02 10.95 -10.88
CA GLN A 134 13.43 11.13 -11.29
C GLN A 134 14.00 9.84 -11.89
N LEU A 135 13.68 8.68 -11.32
CA LEU A 135 14.06 7.38 -11.86
C LEU A 135 13.46 7.16 -13.26
N LYS A 136 12.19 7.51 -13.45
CA LYS A 136 11.53 7.44 -14.76
C LYS A 136 12.21 8.32 -15.80
N GLU A 137 12.50 9.57 -15.46
CA GLU A 137 13.19 10.50 -16.35
C GLU A 137 14.59 10.02 -16.70
N MET A 138 15.34 9.51 -15.72
CA MET A 138 16.67 8.93 -15.92
C MET A 138 16.66 7.78 -16.92
N VAL A 139 15.73 6.82 -16.76
CA VAL A 139 15.62 5.66 -17.65
C VAL A 139 15.27 6.05 -19.08
N LEU A 140 14.52 7.14 -19.28
CA LEU A 140 14.12 7.63 -20.60
C LEU A 140 15.16 8.51 -21.29
N THR A 141 15.93 9.28 -20.53
CA THR A 141 16.84 10.30 -21.09
C THR A 141 18.30 9.85 -21.16
N GLN A 142 18.71 8.91 -20.30
CA GLN A 142 20.12 8.55 -20.12
C GLN A 142 20.37 7.09 -20.44
N ARG A 143 21.63 6.79 -20.73
CA ARG A 143 22.12 5.42 -20.99
C ARG A 143 22.97 4.95 -19.81
N PRO A 144 23.07 3.63 -19.56
CA PRO A 144 23.97 3.14 -18.50
C PRO A 144 25.43 3.51 -18.74
N THR A 145 25.82 3.76 -19.99
CA THR A 145 27.15 4.24 -20.38
C THR A 145 27.49 5.58 -19.74
N ASP A 146 26.50 6.46 -19.52
CA ASP A 146 26.71 7.77 -18.87
C ASP A 146 27.11 7.61 -17.39
N TYR A 147 26.83 6.44 -16.82
CA TYR A 147 27.15 6.05 -15.44
C TYR A 147 28.41 5.18 -15.35
N GLY A 148 29.21 5.10 -16.42
CA GLY A 148 30.44 4.30 -16.46
C GLY A 148 30.21 2.79 -16.57
N ILE A 149 29.02 2.36 -17.00
CA ILE A 149 28.67 0.95 -17.16
C ILE A 149 28.79 0.56 -18.63
N ASP A 150 29.59 -0.46 -18.93
CA ASP A 150 29.89 -0.96 -20.29
C ASP A 150 28.70 -1.63 -21.01
N ARG A 151 27.48 -1.49 -20.47
CA ARG A 151 26.27 -2.06 -21.08
C ARG A 151 25.40 -0.95 -21.67
N ASN A 152 24.87 -1.20 -22.86
CA ASN A 152 24.01 -0.23 -23.55
C ASN A 152 22.54 -0.27 -23.11
N MET A 153 22.15 -1.21 -22.24
CA MET A 153 20.75 -1.43 -21.85
C MET A 153 20.55 -1.45 -20.34
N TRP A 154 19.51 -0.77 -19.89
CA TRP A 154 19.05 -0.81 -18.49
C TRP A 154 18.60 -2.24 -18.13
N THR A 155 19.24 -2.82 -17.12
CA THR A 155 18.87 -4.11 -16.52
C THR A 155 18.54 -3.88 -15.06
N GLY A 156 17.71 -4.72 -14.43
CA GLY A 156 17.36 -4.63 -13.00
C GLY A 156 18.58 -4.46 -12.10
N ALA A 157 19.61 -5.30 -12.27
CA ALA A 157 20.86 -5.21 -11.50
C ALA A 157 21.61 -3.87 -11.68
N ILE A 158 21.61 -3.32 -12.90
CA ILE A 158 22.23 -2.01 -13.18
C ILE A 158 21.46 -0.91 -12.46
N LEU A 159 20.13 -0.94 -12.57
CA LEU A 159 19.27 0.02 -11.90
C LEU A 159 19.38 -0.09 -10.38
N ALA A 160 19.57 -1.28 -9.82
CA ALA A 160 19.79 -1.46 -8.39
C ALA A 160 21.03 -0.70 -7.91
N VAL A 161 22.15 -0.81 -8.64
CA VAL A 161 23.39 -0.10 -8.32
C VAL A 161 23.21 1.41 -8.44
N VAL A 162 22.59 1.89 -9.52
CA VAL A 162 22.37 3.33 -9.72
C VAL A 162 21.40 3.92 -8.68
N ILE A 163 20.36 3.17 -8.31
CA ILE A 163 19.40 3.59 -7.28
C ILE A 163 20.09 3.63 -5.91
N GLU A 164 20.93 2.65 -5.58
CA GLU A 164 21.69 2.64 -4.34
C GLU A 164 22.67 3.83 -4.28
N GLN A 165 23.36 4.14 -5.37
CA GLN A 165 24.29 5.27 -5.44
C GLN A 165 23.61 6.64 -5.35
N ARG A 166 22.41 6.79 -5.93
CA ARG A 166 21.74 8.08 -6.08
C ARG A 166 20.74 8.39 -4.97
N PHE A 167 20.04 7.37 -4.49
CA PHE A 167 18.96 7.50 -3.51
C PHE A 167 19.29 6.82 -2.17
N GLU A 168 20.44 6.14 -2.04
CA GLU A 168 20.82 5.38 -0.84
C GLU A 168 19.80 4.30 -0.44
N VAL A 169 18.99 3.84 -1.40
CA VAL A 169 17.95 2.83 -1.19
C VAL A 169 18.33 1.53 -1.86
N GLN A 170 18.45 0.46 -1.08
CA GLN A 170 18.62 -0.88 -1.62
C GLN A 170 17.27 -1.47 -2.06
N LEU A 171 17.18 -1.84 -3.34
CA LEU A 171 16.03 -2.55 -3.93
C LEU A 171 16.48 -3.85 -4.57
N LYS A 172 15.61 -4.86 -4.49
CA LYS A 172 15.77 -6.11 -5.26
C LYS A 172 15.33 -5.87 -6.70
N ASP A 173 15.97 -6.57 -7.65
CA ASP A 173 15.63 -6.55 -9.08
C ASP A 173 14.12 -6.73 -9.33
N SER A 174 13.48 -7.65 -8.63
CA SER A 174 12.03 -7.90 -8.76
C SER A 174 11.20 -6.65 -8.46
N ARG A 175 11.55 -5.91 -7.40
CA ARG A 175 10.85 -4.68 -7.03
C ARG A 175 11.13 -3.56 -8.02
N ILE A 176 12.31 -3.53 -8.62
CA ILE A 176 12.65 -2.54 -9.66
C ILE A 176 11.77 -2.78 -10.89
N TYR A 177 11.60 -4.02 -11.35
CA TYR A 177 10.70 -4.31 -12.47
C TYR A 177 9.23 -3.97 -12.15
N GLU A 178 8.76 -4.25 -10.93
CA GLU A 178 7.44 -3.81 -10.48
C GLU A 178 7.30 -2.28 -10.52
N LEU A 179 8.28 -1.55 -9.98
CA LEU A 179 8.31 -0.08 -10.01
C LEU A 179 8.28 0.47 -11.44
N LEU A 180 9.08 -0.09 -12.34
CA LEU A 180 9.07 0.32 -13.75
C LEU A 180 7.70 0.08 -14.38
N SER A 181 7.04 -1.04 -14.07
CA SER A 181 5.68 -1.32 -14.55
C SER A 181 4.63 -0.37 -13.96
N GLU A 182 4.73 -0.03 -12.66
CA GLU A 182 3.89 0.97 -11.99
C GLU A 182 4.04 2.35 -12.64
N LEU A 183 5.24 2.67 -13.12
CA LEU A 183 5.58 3.92 -13.81
C LEU A 183 5.20 3.92 -15.31
N GLY A 184 4.64 2.82 -15.82
CA GLY A 184 4.21 2.67 -17.21
C GLY A 184 5.35 2.38 -18.19
N LEU A 185 6.52 1.94 -17.71
CA LEU A 185 7.64 1.55 -18.56
C LEU A 185 7.56 0.06 -18.87
N SER A 186 7.55 -0.29 -20.16
CA SER A 186 7.56 -1.69 -20.60
C SER A 186 8.99 -2.21 -20.69
N TYR A 187 9.23 -3.42 -20.17
CA TYR A 187 10.49 -4.13 -20.37
C TYR A 187 10.67 -4.47 -21.85
N GLN A 188 11.70 -3.92 -22.49
CA GLN A 188 12.08 -4.28 -23.85
C GLN A 188 13.28 -5.23 -23.82
N ARG A 189 13.15 -6.37 -24.50
CA ARG A 189 14.28 -7.26 -24.73
C ARG A 189 15.11 -6.71 -25.87
N ALA A 190 16.42 -6.71 -25.71
CA ALA A 190 17.33 -6.48 -26.82
C ALA A 190 17.01 -7.49 -27.94
N HIS A 191 16.56 -6.97 -29.08
CA HIS A 191 16.46 -7.76 -30.29
C HIS A 191 17.88 -7.90 -30.87
N ARG A 192 18.24 -9.08 -31.37
CA ARG A 192 19.53 -9.27 -32.05
C ARG A 192 19.41 -8.68 -33.45
N ASP A 193 19.51 -7.36 -33.54
CA ASP A 193 19.65 -6.70 -34.82
C ASP A 193 21.12 -6.84 -35.24
N TYR A 194 21.38 -7.81 -36.11
CA TYR A 194 22.70 -7.99 -36.70
C TYR A 194 22.95 -6.81 -37.64
N ALA A 195 23.84 -5.90 -37.24
CA ALA A 195 24.19 -4.71 -38.04
C ALA A 195 24.69 -5.03 -39.46
N ASN A 196 25.15 -6.26 -39.71
CA ASN A 196 25.63 -6.75 -41.00
C ASN A 196 24.60 -7.58 -41.78
N ALA A 197 23.34 -7.65 -41.35
CA ALA A 197 22.32 -8.40 -42.07
C ALA A 197 21.79 -7.59 -43.26
N ASP A 198 22.05 -8.07 -44.47
CA ASP A 198 21.40 -7.57 -45.67
C ASP A 198 19.90 -7.95 -45.65
N LEU A 199 19.05 -6.93 -45.55
CA LEU A 199 17.59 -7.03 -45.56
C LEU A 199 17.06 -7.77 -46.79
N ASN A 200 17.73 -7.68 -47.94
CA ASN A 200 17.32 -8.37 -49.16
C ASN A 200 17.66 -9.85 -49.09
N ALA A 201 18.88 -10.20 -48.68
CA ALA A 201 19.29 -11.59 -48.49
C ALA A 201 18.41 -12.31 -47.44
N GLN A 202 17.97 -11.61 -46.40
CA GLN A 202 17.07 -12.16 -45.39
C GLN A 202 15.68 -12.47 -45.96
N LYS A 203 15.12 -11.59 -46.80
CA LYS A 203 13.82 -11.81 -47.45
C LYS A 203 13.84 -12.98 -48.42
N GLU A 204 14.90 -13.10 -49.21
CA GLU A 204 15.08 -14.20 -50.15
C GLU A 204 15.21 -15.55 -49.44
N TRP A 205 15.99 -15.61 -48.36
CA TRP A 205 16.12 -16.81 -47.54
C TRP A 205 14.79 -17.25 -46.91
N VAL A 206 14.03 -16.30 -46.33
CA VAL A 206 12.70 -16.59 -45.75
C VAL A 206 11.72 -17.10 -46.83
N ALA A 207 11.74 -16.53 -48.03
CA ALA A 207 10.91 -16.98 -49.14
C ALA A 207 11.30 -18.38 -49.63
N ALA A 208 12.60 -18.68 -49.71
CA ALA A 208 13.12 -19.99 -50.08
C ALA A 208 12.71 -21.08 -49.07
N VAL A 209 12.90 -20.83 -47.77
CA VAL A 209 12.52 -21.77 -46.70
C VAL A 209 11.02 -22.08 -46.74
N LYS A 210 10.17 -21.07 -46.95
CA LYS A 210 8.71 -21.27 -47.08
C LYS A 210 8.32 -22.12 -48.28
N LYS A 211 8.97 -21.94 -49.44
CA LYS A 211 8.74 -22.76 -50.64
C LYS A 211 9.13 -24.22 -50.43
N THR A 212 10.28 -24.47 -49.78
CA THR A 212 10.74 -25.82 -49.47
C THR A 212 9.79 -26.53 -48.49
N ALA A 213 9.32 -25.83 -47.45
CA ALA A 213 8.39 -26.39 -46.46
C ALA A 213 7.02 -26.80 -47.05
N ILE A 214 6.53 -26.10 -48.08
CA ILE A 214 5.28 -26.43 -48.77
C ILE A 214 5.44 -27.68 -49.66
N THR A 215 6.64 -27.88 -50.22
CA THR A 215 6.91 -28.97 -51.18
C THR A 215 7.07 -30.34 -50.49
N THR A 216 7.42 -30.37 -49.20
CA THR A 216 7.61 -31.62 -48.43
C THR A 216 6.31 -32.20 -47.84
N ILE A 217 5.19 -31.48 -47.89
CA ILE A 217 3.90 -31.88 -47.27
C ILE A 217 2.89 -32.42 -48.31
N GLY A 218 3.25 -32.46 -49.60
CA GLY A 218 2.44 -33.07 -50.68
C GLY A 218 3.08 -34.35 -51.21
#